data_AF-A0A2D4L206-F1
#
_entry.id   AF-A0A2D4L206-F1
#
_cell.length_a   1.000
_cell.length_b   1.000
_cell.length_c   1.000
_cell.angle_alpha   90.00
_cell.angle_beta   90.00
_cell.angle_gamma   90.00
#
_symmetry.space_group_name_H-M   'P 1'
#
loop_
_entity.id
_entity.type
_entity.pdbx_description
1 polymer ?
#
loop_
_entity_poly.entity_id
_entity_poly.type
_entity_poly.pdbx_seq_one_letter_code
_entity_poly.pdbx_strand_id
1 'polypeptide(L)'
;MHTPGMPPVKPEYDTTLSNACVALSQRWIKATESDLGSFSSADINDMSSHQVTEFLALLISENPLPVSHVRRMQEIYDFNATNNSEIKFRWLRLCIKAKWEDAVPLALKMATEQGRLKFIRPLFKDLYKFEKSRDQTISAFQQHKISMHPVSAMLVSKDLGLEGQTA
;
A
#
# COMPACT_ATOMS: atom_id res chain seq x y z
N MET A 1 4.02 -25.73 -21.77
CA MET A 1 3.25 -24.78 -20.94
C MET A 1 3.08 -25.29 -19.51
N HIS A 2 4.13 -25.83 -18.87
CA HIS A 2 4.01 -26.57 -17.60
C HIS A 2 4.95 -26.07 -16.49
N THR A 3 5.78 -25.06 -16.78
CA THR A 3 6.72 -24.51 -15.80
C THR A 3 6.06 -23.35 -15.04
N PRO A 4 6.09 -23.33 -13.70
CA PRO A 4 5.58 -22.22 -12.90
C PRO A 4 6.51 -20.99 -12.98
N GLY A 5 5.99 -19.81 -12.62
CA GLY A 5 6.76 -18.56 -12.58
C GLY A 5 6.53 -17.64 -13.78
N MET A 6 7.45 -16.69 -13.99
CA MET A 6 7.38 -15.74 -15.12
C MET A 6 7.61 -16.48 -16.44
N PRO A 7 6.90 -16.11 -17.52
CA PRO A 7 7.17 -16.65 -18.85
C PRO A 7 8.64 -16.45 -19.27
N PRO A 8 9.22 -17.36 -20.07
CA PRO A 8 10.61 -17.26 -20.50
C PRO A 8 10.88 -16.07 -21.43
N VAL A 9 9.84 -15.51 -22.06
CA VAL A 9 9.94 -14.36 -22.97
C VAL A 9 9.17 -13.19 -22.38
N LYS A 10 9.85 -12.07 -22.17
CA LYS A 10 9.23 -10.79 -21.82
C LYS A 10 8.95 -10.02 -23.11
N PRO A 11 7.68 -9.72 -23.44
CA PRO A 11 7.36 -8.87 -24.58
C PRO A 11 7.96 -7.47 -24.43
N GLU A 12 8.18 -6.82 -25.56
CA GLU A 12 8.52 -5.39 -25.59
C GLU A 12 7.25 -4.58 -25.42
N TYR A 13 7.26 -3.65 -24.46
CA TYR A 13 6.15 -2.76 -24.16
C TYR A 13 6.60 -1.33 -24.39
N ASP A 14 5.70 -0.49 -24.91
CA ASP A 14 5.92 0.96 -24.90
C ASP A 14 5.98 1.46 -23.44
N THR A 15 7.06 2.17 -23.10
CA THR A 15 7.29 2.69 -21.75
C THR A 15 7.06 4.19 -21.64
N THR A 16 6.55 4.83 -22.69
CA THR A 16 6.47 6.30 -22.81
C THR A 16 5.78 6.93 -21.59
N LEU A 17 4.65 6.36 -21.17
CA LEU A 17 3.89 6.85 -20.01
C LEU A 17 4.47 6.43 -18.66
N SER A 18 5.20 5.32 -18.58
CA SER A 18 5.81 4.82 -17.33
C SER A 18 7.11 5.53 -16.98
N ASN A 19 7.78 6.15 -17.96
CA ASN A 19 9.08 6.79 -17.75
C ASN A 19 9.04 7.85 -16.62
N ALA A 20 7.98 8.66 -16.57
CA ALA A 20 7.81 9.67 -15.52
C ALA A 20 7.61 9.03 -14.13
N CYS A 21 6.83 7.94 -14.04
CA CYS A 21 6.60 7.20 -12.80
C CYS A 21 7.90 6.60 -12.26
N VAL A 22 8.68 5.96 -13.14
CA VAL A 22 9.97 5.34 -12.81
C VAL A 22 10.99 6.39 -12.41
N ALA A 23 11.06 7.51 -13.12
CA ALA A 23 11.98 8.60 -12.78
C ALA A 23 11.69 9.17 -11.39
N LEU A 24 10.41 9.46 -11.08
CA LEU A 24 10.02 9.98 -9.78
C LEU A 24 10.21 8.94 -8.66
N SER A 25 9.86 7.67 -8.89
CA SER A 25 10.08 6.62 -7.89
C SER A 25 11.56 6.48 -7.54
N GLN A 26 12.44 6.48 -8.55
CA GLN A 26 13.89 6.40 -8.35
C GLN A 26 14.45 7.63 -7.62
N ARG A 27 13.93 8.83 -7.87
CA ARG A 27 14.29 10.02 -7.10
C ARG A 27 13.97 9.82 -5.61
N TRP A 28 12.78 9.32 -5.29
CA TRP A 28 12.37 9.06 -3.90
C TRP A 28 13.14 7.92 -3.22
N ILE A 29 13.49 6.87 -3.95
CA ILE A 29 14.25 5.73 -3.41
C ILE A 29 15.70 6.11 -3.09
N LYS A 30 16.31 6.97 -3.93
CA LYS A 30 17.70 7.39 -3.79
C LYS A 30 17.88 8.63 -2.92
N ALA A 31 16.80 9.33 -2.60
CA ALA A 31 16.85 10.52 -1.77
C ALA A 31 17.38 10.19 -0.36
N THR A 32 18.14 11.13 0.17
CA THR A 32 18.51 11.18 1.58
C THR A 32 17.68 12.24 2.29
N GLU A 33 17.80 12.36 3.61
CA GLU A 33 17.00 13.33 4.36
C GLU A 33 17.24 14.79 3.93
N SER A 34 18.45 15.12 3.45
CA SER A 34 18.75 16.44 2.91
C SER A 34 18.09 16.73 1.56
N ASP A 35 17.79 15.69 0.79
CA ASP A 35 17.20 15.83 -0.55
C ASP A 35 15.67 16.04 -0.48
N LEU A 36 15.06 15.79 0.68
CA LEU A 36 13.60 15.88 0.89
C LEU A 36 13.02 17.28 0.61
N GLY A 37 13.83 18.33 0.74
CA GLY A 37 13.45 19.70 0.42
C GLY A 37 13.29 19.96 -1.08
N SER A 38 13.85 19.10 -1.94
CA SER A 38 13.79 19.25 -3.41
C SER A 38 12.46 18.81 -4.04
N PHE A 39 11.64 18.07 -3.29
CA PHE A 39 10.33 17.61 -3.76
C PHE A 39 9.23 18.65 -3.50
N SER A 40 8.27 18.70 -4.43
CA SER A 40 7.13 19.61 -4.34
C SER A 40 5.88 19.00 -4.96
N SER A 41 4.71 19.55 -4.69
CA SER A 41 3.43 19.11 -5.28
C SER A 41 3.46 19.08 -6.81
N ALA A 42 4.29 19.92 -7.45
CA ALA A 42 4.46 19.97 -8.89
C ALA A 42 4.99 18.66 -9.50
N ASP A 43 5.69 17.81 -8.74
CA ASP A 43 6.22 16.54 -9.24
C ASP A 43 5.15 15.56 -9.75
N ILE A 44 3.90 15.69 -9.26
CA ILE A 44 2.79 14.80 -9.65
C ILE A 44 1.65 15.52 -10.37
N ASN A 45 1.72 16.84 -10.57
CA ASN A 45 0.62 17.63 -11.13
C ASN A 45 0.28 17.22 -12.58
N ASP A 46 1.30 16.87 -13.37
CA ASP A 46 1.13 16.41 -14.75
C ASP A 46 0.90 14.90 -14.86
N MET A 47 0.86 14.19 -13.72
CA MET A 47 0.62 12.75 -13.69
C MET A 47 -0.87 12.43 -13.64
N SER A 48 -1.32 11.57 -14.54
CA SER A 48 -2.65 10.97 -14.46
C SER A 48 -2.80 10.08 -13.22
N SER A 49 -4.04 9.79 -12.83
CA SER A 49 -4.33 8.87 -11.72
C SER A 49 -3.69 7.47 -11.90
N HIS A 50 -3.60 6.99 -13.14
CA HIS A 50 -2.92 5.74 -13.48
C HIS A 50 -1.41 5.83 -13.23
N GLN A 51 -0.78 6.95 -13.60
CA GLN A 51 0.65 7.19 -13.37
C GLN A 51 0.97 7.35 -11.89
N VAL A 52 0.13 8.04 -11.11
CA VAL A 52 0.29 8.12 -9.64
C VAL A 52 0.15 6.73 -9.01
N THR A 53 -0.81 5.93 -9.49
CA THR A 53 -1.00 4.54 -9.05
C THR A 53 0.22 3.68 -9.35
N GLU A 54 0.82 3.82 -10.54
CA GLU A 54 2.05 3.11 -10.92
C GLU A 54 3.26 3.58 -10.11
N PHE A 55 3.43 4.90 -9.95
CA PHE A 55 4.47 5.48 -9.09
C PHE A 55 4.45 4.89 -7.67
N LEU A 56 3.28 4.83 -7.02
CA LEU A 56 3.15 4.23 -5.70
C LEU A 56 3.40 2.70 -5.74
N ALA A 57 3.00 2.01 -6.82
CA ALA A 57 3.25 0.57 -6.98
C ALA A 57 4.75 0.26 -7.07
N LEU A 58 5.51 1.08 -7.79
CA LEU A 58 6.97 0.97 -7.88
C LEU A 58 7.61 1.14 -6.50
N LEU A 59 7.20 2.14 -5.72
CA LEU A 59 7.72 2.36 -4.36
C LEU A 59 7.41 1.19 -3.41
N ILE A 60 6.21 0.59 -3.49
CA ILE A 60 5.83 -0.56 -2.66
C ILE A 60 6.65 -1.82 -3.01
N SER A 61 7.10 -1.92 -4.27
CA SER A 61 7.87 -3.08 -4.74
C SER A 61 9.32 -3.07 -4.25
N GLU A 62 9.81 -1.90 -3.82
CA GLU A 62 11.17 -1.68 -3.34
C GLU A 62 11.29 -1.89 -1.82
N ASN A 63 12.50 -1.74 -1.27
CA ASN A 63 12.70 -1.79 0.18
C ASN A 63 11.86 -0.71 0.90
N PRO A 64 11.43 -0.96 2.15
CA PRO A 64 10.68 0.03 2.92
C PRO A 64 11.41 1.38 2.97
N LEU A 65 10.74 2.45 2.55
CA LEU A 65 11.27 3.80 2.68
C LEU A 65 11.35 4.22 4.16
N PRO A 66 12.26 5.14 4.52
CA PRO A 66 12.26 5.75 5.84
C PRO A 66 10.94 6.47 6.14
N VAL A 67 10.53 6.48 7.41
CA VAL A 67 9.32 7.21 7.85
C VAL A 67 9.39 8.70 7.49
N SER A 68 10.59 9.31 7.54
CA SER A 68 10.81 10.71 7.14
C SER A 68 10.38 10.98 5.69
N HIS A 69 10.62 10.04 4.78
CA HIS A 69 10.25 10.18 3.37
C HIS A 69 8.74 10.10 3.16
N VAL A 70 8.08 9.14 3.82
CA VAL A 70 6.62 9.01 3.74
C VAL A 70 5.92 10.21 4.37
N ARG A 71 6.42 10.73 5.50
CA ARG A 71 5.88 11.99 6.07
C ARG A 71 6.04 13.14 5.09
N ARG A 72 7.21 13.29 4.46
CA ARG A 72 7.43 14.32 3.44
C ARG A 72 6.48 14.16 2.26
N MET A 73 6.27 12.94 1.76
CA MET A 73 5.30 12.68 0.70
C MET A 73 3.88 13.11 1.11
N GLN A 74 3.47 12.84 2.34
CA GLN A 74 2.17 13.31 2.84
C GLN A 74 2.10 14.84 2.85
N GLU A 75 3.14 15.53 3.34
CA GLU A 75 3.16 16.99 3.41
C GLU A 75 2.99 17.65 2.04
N ILE A 76 3.61 17.10 1.00
CA ILE A 76 3.66 17.75 -0.32
C ILE A 76 2.63 17.23 -1.32
N TYR A 77 2.18 15.98 -1.20
CA TYR A 77 1.24 15.35 -2.14
C TYR A 77 -0.15 15.11 -1.55
N ASP A 78 -0.29 15.19 -0.23
CA ASP A 78 -1.56 15.00 0.50
C ASP A 78 -2.35 13.74 0.10
N PHE A 79 -1.66 12.60 -0.01
CA PHE A 79 -2.28 11.34 -0.41
C PHE A 79 -3.34 10.84 0.58
N ASN A 80 -3.32 11.26 1.85
CA ASN A 80 -4.38 10.94 2.81
C ASN A 80 -5.74 11.52 2.44
N ALA A 81 -5.78 12.67 1.73
CA ALA A 81 -7.02 13.31 1.31
C ALA A 81 -7.65 12.68 0.04
N THR A 82 -6.95 11.74 -0.62
CA THR A 82 -7.46 11.16 -1.87
C THR A 82 -8.67 10.26 -1.64
N ASN A 83 -9.69 10.42 -2.48
CA ASN A 83 -10.86 9.54 -2.54
C ASN A 83 -10.68 8.37 -3.52
N ASN A 84 -9.60 8.38 -4.33
CA ASN A 84 -9.33 7.30 -5.26
C ASN A 84 -8.85 6.05 -4.50
N SER A 85 -9.66 5.01 -4.48
CA SER A 85 -9.36 3.77 -3.76
C SER A 85 -8.06 3.09 -4.20
N GLU A 86 -7.65 3.16 -5.48
CA GLU A 86 -6.41 2.52 -5.96
C GLU A 86 -5.16 3.25 -5.48
N ILE A 87 -5.22 4.59 -5.41
CA ILE A 87 -4.16 5.45 -4.89
C ILE A 87 -4.10 5.30 -3.38
N LYS A 88 -5.24 5.49 -2.69
CA LYS A 88 -5.34 5.39 -1.22
C LYS A 88 -4.85 4.04 -0.70
N PHE A 89 -5.24 2.95 -1.37
CA PHE A 89 -4.79 1.60 -1.02
C PHE A 89 -3.26 1.47 -1.08
N ARG A 90 -2.65 1.89 -2.18
CA ARG A 90 -1.19 1.79 -2.37
C ARG A 90 -0.46 2.69 -1.39
N TRP A 91 -0.93 3.91 -1.24
CA TRP A 91 -0.40 4.87 -0.28
C TRP A 91 -0.37 4.29 1.15
N LEU A 92 -1.51 3.80 1.65
CA LEU A 92 -1.57 3.24 3.00
C LEU A 92 -0.67 2.02 3.15
N ARG A 93 -0.57 1.14 2.14
CA ARG A 93 0.40 0.03 2.17
C ARG A 93 1.84 0.51 2.25
N LEU A 94 2.20 1.55 1.50
CA LEU A 94 3.53 2.15 1.56
C LEU A 94 3.81 2.69 2.97
N CYS A 95 2.85 3.40 3.57
CA CYS A 95 2.97 3.94 4.93
C CYS A 95 3.17 2.84 5.99
N ILE A 96 2.35 1.79 5.95
CA ILE A 96 2.46 0.68 6.90
C ILE A 96 3.77 -0.08 6.70
N LYS A 97 4.20 -0.30 5.45
CA LYS A 97 5.49 -0.92 5.14
C LYS A 97 6.66 -0.09 5.69
N ALA A 98 6.57 1.23 5.61
CA ALA A 98 7.53 2.17 6.20
C ALA A 98 7.44 2.27 7.73
N LYS A 99 6.49 1.58 8.39
CA LYS A 99 6.22 1.64 9.84
C LYS A 99 5.77 3.02 10.34
N TRP A 100 5.02 3.76 9.54
CA TRP A 100 4.43 5.03 9.96
C TRP A 100 3.13 4.81 10.75
N GLU A 101 3.19 5.06 12.07
CA GLU A 101 2.11 4.76 13.02
C GLU A 101 0.81 5.55 12.76
N ASP A 102 0.90 6.80 12.32
CA ASP A 102 -0.28 7.64 12.09
C ASP A 102 -1.16 7.11 10.94
N ALA A 103 -0.58 6.26 10.06
CA ALA A 103 -1.31 5.63 8.97
C ALA A 103 -2.08 4.35 9.41
N VAL A 104 -1.79 3.79 10.59
CA VAL A 104 -2.47 2.60 11.13
C VAL A 104 -3.98 2.78 11.21
N PRO A 105 -4.54 3.82 11.85
CA PRO A 105 -5.99 4.01 11.90
C PRO A 105 -6.61 4.21 10.51
N LEU A 106 -5.89 4.87 9.58
CA LEU A 106 -6.36 5.09 8.21
C LEU A 106 -6.41 3.78 7.41
N ALA A 107 -5.40 2.93 7.56
CA ALA A 107 -5.32 1.61 6.95
C ALA A 107 -6.38 0.65 7.51
N LEU A 108 -6.58 0.63 8.84
CA LEU A 108 -7.63 -0.17 9.48
C LEU A 108 -9.02 0.26 9.01
N LYS A 109 -9.29 1.56 9.01
CA LYS A 109 -10.55 2.12 8.49
C LYS A 109 -10.82 1.68 7.05
N MET A 110 -9.83 1.81 6.16
CA MET A 110 -9.99 1.34 4.78
C MET A 110 -10.19 -0.19 4.68
N ALA A 111 -9.54 -0.97 5.55
CA ALA A 111 -9.66 -2.42 5.57
C ALA A 111 -11.03 -2.91 6.08
N THR A 112 -11.74 -2.12 6.89
CA THR A 112 -13.04 -2.48 7.47
C THR A 112 -14.24 -1.82 6.79
N GLU A 113 -14.08 -0.65 6.15
CA GLU A 113 -15.18 0.08 5.49
C GLU A 113 -15.64 -0.54 4.16
N GLN A 114 -14.78 -1.30 3.49
CA GLN A 114 -15.11 -1.95 2.22
C GLN A 114 -14.68 -3.43 2.20
N GLY A 115 -15.34 -4.25 1.39
CA GLY A 115 -15.14 -5.70 1.37
C GLY A 115 -14.31 -6.26 0.20
N ARG A 116 -13.69 -5.41 -0.63
CA ARG A 116 -12.98 -5.87 -1.84
C ARG A 116 -11.69 -6.57 -1.44
N LEU A 117 -11.60 -7.88 -1.73
CA LEU A 117 -10.45 -8.72 -1.38
C LEU A 117 -9.09 -8.18 -1.86
N LYS A 118 -9.08 -7.48 -3.01
CA LYS A 118 -7.89 -6.79 -3.54
C LYS A 118 -7.28 -5.80 -2.55
N PHE A 119 -8.11 -5.14 -1.75
CA PHE A 119 -7.69 -4.11 -0.79
C PHE A 119 -7.55 -4.67 0.62
N ILE A 120 -8.57 -5.38 1.11
CA ILE A 120 -8.59 -5.80 2.53
C ILE A 120 -7.49 -6.80 2.85
N ARG A 121 -7.26 -7.81 2.00
CA ARG A 121 -6.32 -8.90 2.34
C ARG A 121 -4.88 -8.38 2.46
N PRO A 122 -4.36 -7.59 1.51
CA PRO A 122 -3.02 -7.03 1.65
C PRO A 122 -2.91 -6.03 2.81
N LEU A 123 -3.93 -5.21 3.07
CA LEU A 123 -3.92 -4.26 4.19
C LEU A 123 -3.85 -4.99 5.54
N PHE A 124 -4.73 -5.98 5.78
CA PHE A 124 -4.69 -6.78 7.00
C PHE A 124 -3.35 -7.49 7.19
N LYS A 125 -2.75 -8.03 6.11
CA LYS A 125 -1.41 -8.64 6.16
C LYS A 125 -0.33 -7.65 6.56
N ASP A 126 -0.30 -6.48 5.93
CA ASP A 126 0.74 -5.48 6.19
C ASP A 126 0.60 -4.93 7.61
N LEU A 127 -0.63 -4.66 8.06
CA LEU A 127 -0.93 -4.23 9.42
C LEU A 127 -0.58 -5.29 10.48
N TYR A 128 -0.80 -6.58 10.19
CA TYR A 128 -0.44 -7.66 11.11
C TYR A 128 1.09 -7.86 11.20
N LYS A 129 1.81 -7.67 10.09
CA LYS A 129 3.27 -7.73 10.07
C LYS A 129 3.90 -6.58 10.85
N PHE A 130 3.25 -5.42 10.90
CA PHE A 130 3.70 -4.31 11.73
C PHE A 130 3.36 -4.56 13.20
N GLU A 131 4.38 -4.83 14.02
CA GLU A 131 4.25 -5.25 15.42
C GLU A 131 3.36 -4.32 16.25
N LYS A 132 3.52 -3.00 16.10
CA LYS A 132 2.75 -2.01 16.87
C LYS A 132 1.25 -2.00 16.54
N SER A 133 0.87 -2.41 15.34
CA SER A 133 -0.54 -2.46 14.93
C SER A 133 -1.16 -3.85 15.04
N ARG A 134 -0.38 -4.89 15.37
CA ARG A 134 -0.84 -6.29 15.31
C ARG A 134 -2.08 -6.54 16.17
N ASP A 135 -2.05 -6.13 17.44
CA ASP A 135 -3.17 -6.36 18.36
C ASP A 135 -4.42 -5.58 17.95
N GLN A 136 -4.24 -4.33 17.51
CA GLN A 136 -5.33 -3.51 16.97
C GLN A 136 -5.95 -4.15 15.72
N THR A 137 -5.12 -4.77 14.87
CA THR A 137 -5.54 -5.45 13.65
C THR A 137 -6.38 -6.69 13.95
N ILE A 138 -5.94 -7.51 14.91
CA ILE A 138 -6.69 -8.70 15.35
C ILE A 138 -8.04 -8.27 15.96
N SER A 139 -8.01 -7.29 16.85
CA SER A 139 -9.22 -6.78 17.51
C SER A 139 -10.24 -6.23 16.50
N ALA A 140 -9.80 -5.37 15.58
CA ALA A 140 -10.64 -4.84 14.51
C ALA A 140 -11.20 -5.94 13.60
N PHE A 141 -10.38 -6.93 13.22
CA PHE A 141 -10.85 -8.05 12.43
C PHE A 141 -11.95 -8.83 13.16
N GLN A 142 -11.78 -9.18 14.43
CA GLN A 142 -12.77 -9.93 15.20
C GLN A 142 -14.10 -9.17 15.34
N GLN A 143 -14.05 -7.86 15.59
CA GLN A 143 -15.24 -7.00 15.67
C GLN A 143 -16.05 -7.00 14.37
N HIS A 144 -15.37 -6.97 13.22
CA HIS A 144 -16.02 -6.92 11.91
C HIS A 144 -16.26 -8.30 11.27
N LYS A 145 -15.67 -9.38 11.81
CA LYS A 145 -15.71 -10.73 11.22
C LYS A 145 -17.12 -11.22 10.91
N ILE A 146 -18.08 -10.92 11.80
CA ILE A 146 -19.49 -11.36 11.68
C ILE A 146 -20.23 -10.61 10.55
N SER A 147 -19.87 -9.36 10.27
CA SER A 147 -20.50 -8.55 9.23
C SER A 147 -19.79 -8.62 7.87
N MET A 148 -18.60 -9.22 7.81
CA MET A 148 -17.87 -9.46 6.56
C MET A 148 -18.52 -10.57 5.73
N HIS A 149 -18.36 -10.48 4.41
CA HIS A 149 -18.71 -11.59 3.51
C HIS A 149 -17.97 -12.89 3.93
N PRO A 150 -18.63 -14.06 3.99
CA PRO A 150 -18.05 -15.28 4.58
C PRO A 150 -16.70 -15.68 3.99
N VAL A 151 -16.53 -15.55 2.66
CA VAL A 151 -15.26 -15.83 1.97
C VAL A 151 -14.17 -14.83 2.37
N SER A 152 -14.53 -13.56 2.57
CA SER A 152 -13.59 -12.53 3.01
C SER A 152 -13.11 -12.78 4.44
N ALA A 153 -14.04 -13.09 5.35
CA ALA A 153 -13.70 -13.45 6.73
C ALA A 153 -12.78 -14.68 6.79
N MET A 154 -13.11 -15.73 6.04
CA MET A 154 -12.28 -16.95 5.96
C MET A 154 -10.85 -16.64 5.48
N LEU A 155 -10.72 -15.95 4.34
CA LEU A 155 -9.41 -15.67 3.75
C LEU A 155 -8.56 -14.74 4.62
N VAL A 156 -9.16 -13.71 5.23
CA VAL A 156 -8.44 -12.81 6.15
C VAL A 156 -8.06 -13.55 7.43
N SER A 157 -8.93 -14.39 7.99
CA SER A 157 -8.61 -15.22 9.16
C SER A 157 -7.39 -16.10 8.91
N LYS A 158 -7.33 -16.72 7.72
CA LYS A 158 -6.18 -17.51 7.27
C LYS A 158 -4.92 -16.67 7.14
N ASP A 159 -5.04 -15.50 6.52
CA ASP A 159 -3.92 -14.58 6.33
C ASP A 159 -3.34 -14.05 7.67
N LEU A 160 -4.16 -13.99 8.73
CA LEU A 160 -3.77 -13.57 10.08
C LEU A 160 -3.35 -14.74 11.00
N GLY A 161 -3.40 -15.99 10.52
CA GLY A 161 -3.06 -17.17 11.32
C GLY A 161 -4.06 -17.48 12.45
N LEU A 162 -5.31 -17.05 12.31
CA LEU A 162 -6.38 -17.24 13.30
C LEU A 162 -7.26 -18.47 13.03
N GLU A 163 -6.83 -19.37 12.14
CA GLU A 163 -7.55 -20.61 11.85
C GLU A 163 -7.61 -21.49 13.11
N GLY A 164 -8.83 -21.79 13.59
CA GLY A 164 -9.07 -22.61 14.78
C GLY A 164 -9.57 -21.85 16.02
N GLN A 165 -9.56 -20.52 16.02
CA GLN A 165 -10.26 -19.73 17.04
C GLN A 165 -11.74 -19.61 16.66
N THR A 166 -12.51 -20.65 17.00
CA THR A 166 -13.97 -20.56 17.06
C THR A 166 -14.35 -19.53 18.11
N ALA A 167 -15.32 -18.67 17.76
CA ALA A 167 -16.00 -17.80 18.72
C ALA A 167 -16.65 -18.64 19.84
#